data_AF-A0AAW5SL62-F1
#
_entry.id   AF-A0AAW5SL62-F1
#
_cell.length_a   1.000
_cell.length_b   1.000
_cell.length_c   1.000
_cell.angle_alpha   90.00
_cell.angle_beta   90.00
_cell.angle_gamma   90.00
#
_symmetry.space_group_name_H-M   'P 1'
#
loop_
_entity.id
_entity.type
_entity.pdbx_description
1 polymer ?
#
loop_
_entity_poly.entity_id
_entity_poly.type
_entity_poly.pdbx_seq_one_letter_code
_entity_poly.pdbx_strand_id
1 'polypeptide(L)'
;MTLTVEAAETVLAERHTTAAAQLGVTERTARPYLDDAALDALADRLVATFADEEPGSDLFALPRSAHISVASFGLLVAGLAEALLFFESSPAIDDADRHARRYETAQLLSLAGLIQSDHSGGPIAAPPALFSRIARTLTTVADLTDNTRLAKALRRDAMRARSAASAQT
;
A
#
# COMPACT_ATOMS: atom_id res chain seq x y z
N MET A 1 -11.22 -3.41 13.55
CA MET A 1 -10.41 -3.63 14.76
C MET A 1 -9.55 -2.39 14.99
N THR A 2 -9.63 -1.74 16.16
CA THR A 2 -8.77 -0.60 16.51
C THR A 2 -7.51 -1.11 17.20
N LEU A 3 -6.33 -0.83 16.65
CA LEU A 3 -5.06 -1.08 17.32
C LEU A 3 -4.98 -0.15 18.55
N THR A 4 -4.91 -0.72 19.75
CA THR A 4 -4.68 0.09 20.96
C THR A 4 -3.24 0.59 21.00
N VAL A 5 -2.98 1.69 21.71
CA VAL A 5 -1.63 2.21 21.91
C VAL A 5 -0.73 1.15 22.55
N GLU A 6 -1.23 0.43 23.56
CA GLU A 6 -0.52 -0.67 24.22
C GLU A 6 -0.13 -1.82 23.27
N ALA A 7 -1.04 -2.20 22.36
CA ALA A 7 -0.74 -3.19 21.33
C ALA A 7 0.31 -2.69 20.35
N ALA A 8 0.27 -1.40 19.99
CA ALA A 8 1.28 -0.77 19.14
C ALA A 8 2.66 -0.73 19.80
N GLU A 9 2.73 -0.38 21.09
CA GLU A 9 3.96 -0.37 21.89
C GLU A 9 4.58 -1.77 21.98
N THR A 10 3.74 -2.80 22.19
CA THR A 10 4.20 -4.19 22.25
C THR A 10 4.83 -4.64 20.93
N VAL A 11 4.13 -4.40 19.80
CA VAL A 11 4.65 -4.74 18.47
C VAL A 11 5.96 -3.98 18.19
N LEU A 12 6.02 -2.71 18.57
CA LEU A 12 7.21 -1.88 18.37
C LEU A 12 8.41 -2.39 19.20
N ALA A 13 8.20 -2.78 20.45
CA ALA A 13 9.23 -3.33 21.32
C ALA A 13 9.77 -4.68 20.79
N GLU A 14 8.88 -5.56 20.33
CA GLU A 14 9.28 -6.84 19.72
C GLU A 14 10.12 -6.64 18.45
N ARG A 15 9.71 -5.69 17.60
CA ARG A 15 10.43 -5.36 16.36
C ARG A 15 11.78 -4.72 16.64
N HIS A 16 11.86 -3.82 17.62
CA HIS A 16 13.12 -3.21 18.05
C HIS A 16 14.10 -4.26 18.57
N THR A 17 13.65 -5.17 19.43
CA THR A 17 14.46 -6.28 19.96
C THR A 17 14.99 -7.16 18.84
N THR A 18 14.13 -7.50 17.86
CA THR A 18 14.51 -8.31 16.70
C THR A 18 15.56 -7.60 15.84
N ALA A 19 15.38 -6.30 15.57
CA ALA A 19 16.31 -5.51 14.79
C ALA A 19 17.67 -5.34 15.50
N ALA A 20 17.67 -5.10 16.81
CA ALA A 20 18.87 -5.01 17.63
C ALA A 20 19.69 -6.31 17.58
N ALA A 21 19.02 -7.46 17.71
CA ALA A 21 19.65 -8.78 17.58
C ALA A 21 20.28 -9.00 16.21
N GLN A 22 19.61 -8.59 15.12
CA GLN A 22 20.14 -8.68 13.75
C GLN A 22 21.36 -7.78 13.51
N LEU A 23 21.43 -6.64 14.19
CA LEU A 23 22.56 -5.71 14.10
C LEU A 23 23.72 -6.09 15.05
N GLY A 24 23.56 -7.15 15.86
CA GLY A 24 24.56 -7.58 16.85
C GLY A 24 24.70 -6.61 18.03
N VAL A 25 23.68 -5.79 18.27
CA VAL A 25 23.68 -4.75 19.30
C VAL A 25 22.75 -5.17 20.44
N THR A 26 23.18 -4.93 21.69
CA THR A 26 22.31 -5.21 22.85
C THR A 26 21.17 -4.21 22.93
N GLU A 27 20.04 -4.59 23.51
CA GLU A 27 18.89 -3.70 23.72
C GLU A 27 19.28 -2.36 24.38
N ARG A 28 20.23 -2.41 25.32
CA ARG A 28 20.79 -1.23 26.01
C ARG A 28 21.53 -0.27 25.06
N THR A 29 22.21 -0.78 24.04
CA THR A 29 22.88 0.03 23.01
C THR A 29 21.97 0.37 21.82
N ALA A 30 20.84 -0.33 21.65
CA ALA A 30 19.83 -0.06 20.63
C ALA A 30 18.82 1.02 21.06
N ARG A 31 18.65 1.23 22.38
CA ARG A 31 17.73 2.21 22.98
C ARG A 31 17.93 3.67 22.52
N PRO A 32 19.16 4.17 22.26
CA PRO A 32 19.35 5.51 21.69
C PRO A 32 18.89 5.67 20.24
N TYR A 33 18.63 4.57 19.52
CA TYR A 33 18.23 4.62 18.10
C TYR A 33 16.71 4.56 17.87
N LEU A 34 15.94 4.35 18.93
CA LEU A 34 14.47 4.38 18.93
C LEU A 34 14.02 5.37 20.02
N ASP A 35 14.47 6.62 19.88
CA ASP A 35 14.11 7.72 20.75
C ASP A 35 12.77 8.36 20.31
N ASP A 36 12.27 9.29 21.13
CA ASP A 36 11.00 9.97 20.88
C ASP A 36 11.00 10.68 19.51
N ALA A 37 12.15 11.22 19.08
CA ALA A 37 12.28 11.85 17.76
C ALA A 37 12.16 10.85 16.60
N ALA A 38 12.74 9.65 16.72
CA ALA A 38 12.59 8.59 15.74
C ALA A 38 11.15 8.06 15.69
N LEU A 39 10.46 8.03 16.84
CA LEU A 39 9.05 7.64 16.94
C LEU A 39 8.11 8.68 16.34
N ASP A 40 8.32 9.97 16.63
CA ASP A 40 7.59 11.07 16.01
C ASP A 40 7.78 11.06 14.48
N ALA A 41 9.02 10.91 14.01
CA ALA A 41 9.31 10.80 12.59
C ALA A 41 8.70 9.54 11.94
N LEU A 42 8.51 8.45 12.69
CA LEU A 42 7.79 7.27 12.21
C LEU A 42 6.29 7.53 12.13
N ALA A 43 5.71 8.13 13.18
CA ALA A 43 4.30 8.49 13.23
C ALA A 43 3.94 9.45 12.08
N ASP A 44 4.73 10.50 11.88
CA ASP A 44 4.56 11.45 10.78
C ASP A 44 4.58 10.77 9.41
N ARG A 45 5.49 9.81 9.21
CA ARG A 45 5.56 9.03 7.95
C ARG A 45 4.35 8.13 7.75
N LEU A 46 3.84 7.49 8.80
CA LEU A 46 2.63 6.68 8.74
C LEU A 46 1.41 7.53 8.42
N VAL A 47 1.27 8.69 9.09
CA VAL A 47 0.19 9.65 8.85
C VAL A 47 0.26 10.19 7.43
N ALA A 48 1.44 10.60 6.96
CA ALA A 48 1.62 11.10 5.59
C ALA A 48 1.23 10.06 4.54
N THR A 49 1.69 8.81 4.70
CA THR A 49 1.34 7.72 3.76
C THR A 49 -0.17 7.45 3.74
N PHE A 50 -0.83 7.55 4.90
CA PHE A 50 -2.28 7.39 5.00
C PHE A 50 -3.03 8.59 4.41
N ALA A 51 -2.51 9.81 4.60
CA ALA A 51 -3.07 11.03 4.03
C ALA A 51 -2.99 11.04 2.50
N ASP A 52 -1.92 10.51 1.91
CA ASP A 52 -1.73 10.35 0.46
C ASP A 52 -2.78 9.43 -0.19
N GLU A 53 -3.47 8.58 0.59
CA GLU A 53 -4.59 7.77 0.12
C GLU A 53 -5.91 8.54 0.07
N GLU A 54 -5.95 9.73 0.65
CA GLU A 54 -7.16 10.55 0.84
C GLU A 54 -8.36 9.71 1.32
N PRO A 55 -8.28 9.11 2.52
CA PRO A 55 -9.27 8.16 3.00
C PRO A 55 -10.66 8.81 3.06
N GLY A 56 -11.67 8.13 2.50
CA GLY A 56 -13.04 8.64 2.43
C GLY A 56 -13.32 9.60 1.27
N SER A 57 -12.30 10.11 0.56
CA SER A 57 -12.49 10.88 -0.67
C SER A 57 -13.06 10.02 -1.79
N ASP A 58 -13.94 10.62 -2.58
CA ASP A 58 -14.44 10.06 -3.83
C ASP A 58 -13.37 10.17 -4.92
N LEU A 59 -12.72 9.04 -5.22
CA LEU A 59 -11.65 8.98 -6.23
C LEU A 59 -12.11 9.40 -7.64
N PHE A 60 -13.42 9.33 -7.95
CA PHE A 60 -13.95 9.74 -9.24
C PHE A 60 -13.93 11.27 -9.42
N ALA A 61 -13.99 12.02 -8.32
CA ALA A 61 -14.02 13.48 -8.31
C ALA A 61 -12.63 14.12 -8.19
N LEU A 62 -11.60 13.34 -7.85
CA LEU A 62 -10.25 13.85 -7.62
C LEU A 62 -9.54 14.26 -8.93
N PRO A 63 -8.68 15.29 -8.89
CA PRO A 63 -7.93 15.74 -10.05
C PRO A 63 -6.98 14.66 -10.55
N ARG A 64 -6.98 14.43 -11.87
CA ARG A 64 -6.09 13.46 -12.55
C ARG A 64 -4.72 14.10 -12.82
N SER A 65 -3.93 14.38 -11.78
CA SER A 65 -2.65 15.09 -11.87
C SER A 65 -1.40 14.20 -11.97
N ALA A 66 -1.50 12.94 -11.55
CA ALA A 66 -0.40 11.99 -11.63
C ALA A 66 -0.39 11.26 -12.98
N HIS A 67 0.80 10.99 -13.50
CA HIS A 67 0.99 10.39 -14.82
C HIS A 67 1.76 9.08 -14.76
N ILE A 68 1.31 8.08 -15.51
CA ILE A 68 1.97 6.78 -15.61
C ILE A 68 1.96 6.25 -17.05
N SER A 69 2.97 5.49 -17.45
CA SER A 69 2.96 4.84 -18.78
C SER A 69 1.80 3.83 -18.90
N VAL A 70 1.24 3.71 -20.11
CA VAL A 70 0.17 2.73 -20.41
C VAL A 70 0.57 1.31 -20.03
N ALA A 71 1.81 0.91 -20.33
CA ALA A 71 2.32 -0.41 -19.98
C ALA A 71 2.36 -0.64 -18.46
N SER A 72 2.81 0.36 -17.69
CA SER A 72 2.85 0.23 -16.23
C SER A 72 1.43 0.22 -15.63
N PHE A 73 0.50 0.99 -16.18
CA PHE A 73 -0.89 0.96 -15.74
C PHE A 73 -1.58 -0.38 -16.01
N GLY A 74 -1.31 -1.01 -17.16
CA GLY A 74 -1.78 -2.36 -17.45
C GLY A 74 -1.28 -3.40 -16.43
N LEU A 75 -0.05 -3.24 -15.93
CA LEU A 75 0.47 -4.08 -14.85
C LEU A 75 -0.25 -3.84 -13.52
N LEU A 76 -0.64 -2.59 -13.22
CA LEU A 76 -1.44 -2.30 -12.03
C LEU A 76 -2.82 -2.96 -12.12
N VAL A 77 -3.48 -2.90 -13.27
CA VAL A 77 -4.76 -3.58 -13.54
C VAL A 77 -4.63 -5.09 -13.33
N ALA A 78 -3.59 -5.71 -13.89
CA ALA A 78 -3.32 -7.14 -13.67
C ALA A 78 -3.06 -7.46 -12.19
N GLY A 79 -2.28 -6.63 -11.49
CA GLY A 79 -2.00 -6.78 -10.07
C GLY A 79 -3.26 -6.68 -9.19
N LEU A 80 -4.19 -5.80 -9.54
CA LEU A 80 -5.48 -5.69 -8.85
C LEU A 80 -6.37 -6.93 -9.07
N ALA A 81 -6.36 -7.49 -10.28
CA ALA A 81 -7.05 -8.74 -10.56
C ALA A 81 -6.47 -9.91 -9.74
N GLU A 82 -5.13 -10.02 -9.66
CA GLU A 82 -4.47 -11.01 -8.80
C GLU A 82 -4.79 -10.78 -7.31
N ALA A 83 -4.87 -9.53 -6.86
CA ALA A 83 -5.27 -9.19 -5.50
C ALA A 83 -6.70 -9.67 -5.19
N LEU A 84 -7.64 -9.54 -6.12
CA LEU A 84 -9.00 -10.07 -5.97
C LEU A 84 -9.00 -11.61 -5.82
N LEU A 85 -8.24 -12.31 -6.66
CA LEU A 85 -8.11 -13.77 -6.59
C LEU A 85 -7.48 -14.22 -5.26
N PHE A 86 -6.49 -13.47 -4.77
CA PHE A 86 -5.90 -13.71 -3.46
C PHE A 86 -6.91 -13.54 -2.33
N PHE A 87 -7.66 -12.43 -2.30
CA PHE A 87 -8.65 -12.21 -1.26
C PHE A 87 -9.81 -13.21 -1.31
N GLU A 88 -10.13 -13.78 -2.47
CA GLU A 88 -11.13 -14.85 -2.55
C GLU A 88 -10.65 -16.15 -1.87
N SER A 89 -9.37 -16.48 -2.04
CA SER A 89 -8.81 -17.76 -1.60
C SER A 89 -8.12 -17.73 -0.23
N SER A 90 -7.79 -16.55 0.31
CA SER A 90 -7.00 -16.41 1.52
C SER A 90 -7.79 -16.79 2.79
N PRO A 91 -7.42 -17.83 3.55
CA PRO A 91 -8.11 -18.21 4.79
C PRO A 91 -7.73 -17.34 5.99
N ALA A 92 -6.71 -16.48 5.85
CA ALA A 92 -6.12 -15.70 6.95
C ALA A 92 -6.91 -14.44 7.34
N ILE A 93 -8.01 -14.15 6.67
CA ILE A 93 -8.87 -12.97 6.90
C ILE A 93 -10.30 -13.41 7.14
N ASP A 94 -10.99 -12.72 8.05
CA ASP A 94 -12.41 -12.95 8.29
C ASP A 94 -13.28 -12.48 7.12
N ASP A 95 -14.55 -12.87 7.10
CA ASP A 95 -15.45 -12.59 5.98
C ASP A 95 -15.77 -11.09 5.81
N ALA A 96 -15.78 -10.32 6.89
CA ALA A 96 -16.06 -8.89 6.85
C ALA A 96 -14.88 -8.15 6.20
N ASP A 97 -13.66 -8.44 6.66
CA ASP A 97 -12.42 -7.91 6.08
C ASP A 97 -12.27 -8.38 4.63
N ARG A 98 -12.56 -9.64 4.33
CA ARG A 98 -12.57 -10.18 2.96
C ARG A 98 -13.52 -9.40 2.05
N HIS A 99 -14.73 -9.12 2.53
CA HIS A 99 -15.70 -8.34 1.77
C HIS A 99 -15.21 -6.91 1.53
N ALA A 100 -14.73 -6.23 2.58
CA ALA A 100 -14.21 -4.87 2.47
C ALA A 100 -13.03 -4.77 1.50
N ARG A 101 -12.05 -5.68 1.59
CA ARG A 101 -10.88 -5.72 0.70
C ARG A 101 -11.26 -6.00 -0.75
N ARG A 102 -12.19 -6.94 -1.00
CA ARG A 102 -12.69 -7.22 -2.35
C ARG A 102 -13.43 -6.02 -2.93
N TYR A 103 -14.30 -5.40 -2.15
CA TYR A 103 -15.06 -4.23 -2.60
C TYR A 103 -14.14 -3.08 -2.99
N GLU A 104 -13.18 -2.73 -2.12
CA GLU A 104 -12.18 -1.70 -2.39
C GLU A 104 -11.36 -2.05 -3.65
N THR A 105 -10.82 -3.27 -3.74
CA THR A 105 -9.99 -3.68 -4.87
C THR A 105 -10.77 -3.66 -6.19
N ALA A 106 -12.04 -4.09 -6.17
CA ALA A 106 -12.93 -4.04 -7.33
C ALA A 106 -13.25 -2.59 -7.74
N GLN A 107 -13.42 -1.68 -6.78
CA GLN A 107 -13.61 -0.26 -7.06
C GLN A 107 -12.37 0.35 -7.72
N LEU A 108 -11.16 0.05 -7.21
CA LEU A 108 -9.90 0.50 -7.82
C LEU A 108 -9.76 -0.04 -9.24
N LEU A 109 -10.08 -1.31 -9.47
CA LEU A 109 -10.03 -1.96 -10.79
C LEU A 109 -11.04 -1.33 -11.76
N SER A 110 -12.26 -1.07 -11.30
CA SER A 110 -13.30 -0.42 -12.08
C SER A 110 -12.91 0.99 -12.49
N LEU A 111 -12.42 1.80 -11.55
CA LEU A 111 -11.95 3.15 -11.84
C LEU A 111 -10.75 3.14 -12.79
N ALA A 112 -9.82 2.19 -12.62
CA ALA A 112 -8.70 2.05 -13.54
C ALA A 112 -9.18 1.74 -14.97
N GLY A 113 -10.18 0.86 -15.13
CA GLY A 113 -10.79 0.56 -16.43
C GLY A 113 -11.45 1.78 -17.07
N LEU A 114 -12.17 2.61 -16.29
CA LEU A 114 -12.80 3.83 -16.77
C LEU A 114 -11.78 4.90 -17.18
N ILE A 115 -10.72 5.08 -16.39
CA ILE A 115 -9.62 5.98 -16.75
C ILE A 115 -8.93 5.51 -18.03
N GLN A 116 -8.74 4.20 -18.20
CA GLN A 116 -8.18 3.62 -19.42
C GLN A 116 -9.10 3.84 -20.63
N SER A 117 -10.43 3.76 -20.47
CA SER A 117 -11.36 3.96 -21.59
C SER A 117 -11.41 5.41 -22.08
N ASP A 118 -11.18 6.38 -21.18
CA ASP A 118 -11.10 7.80 -21.53
C ASP A 118 -9.76 8.17 -22.19
N HIS A 119 -8.80 7.24 -22.27
CA HIS A 119 -7.45 7.52 -22.73
C HIS A 119 -7.37 7.67 -24.25
N SER A 120 -6.93 8.85 -24.70
CA SER A 120 -6.78 9.17 -26.12
C SER A 120 -5.32 9.20 -26.63
N GLY A 121 -4.33 9.03 -25.75
CA GLY A 121 -2.91 8.99 -26.10
C GLY A 121 -1.99 9.57 -25.01
N GLY A 122 -0.69 9.24 -25.08
CA GLY A 122 0.33 9.69 -24.10
C GLY A 122 0.35 8.85 -22.81
N PRO A 123 0.86 9.38 -21.69
CA PRO A 123 0.71 8.78 -20.37
C PRO A 123 -0.75 8.79 -19.91
N ILE A 124 -1.11 7.86 -19.03
CA ILE A 124 -2.39 7.83 -18.36
C ILE A 124 -2.34 8.81 -17.20
N ALA A 125 -3.30 9.74 -17.18
CA ALA A 125 -3.50 10.67 -16.09
C ALA A 125 -4.55 10.11 -15.11
N ALA A 126 -4.23 10.07 -13.82
CA ALA A 126 -5.12 9.58 -12.77
C ALA A 126 -4.89 10.32 -11.45
N PRO A 127 -5.81 10.19 -10.47
CA PRO A 127 -5.60 10.78 -9.15
C PRO A 127 -4.40 10.15 -8.44
N PRO A 128 -3.52 10.94 -7.80
CA PRO A 128 -2.43 10.40 -6.97
C PRO A 128 -2.93 9.39 -5.93
N ALA A 129 -4.05 9.71 -5.27
CA ALA A 129 -4.68 8.85 -4.26
C ALA A 129 -5.09 7.47 -4.81
N LEU A 130 -5.47 7.36 -6.10
CA LEU A 130 -5.73 6.06 -6.73
C LEU A 130 -4.45 5.21 -6.72
N PHE A 131 -3.32 5.79 -7.12
CA PHE A 131 -2.04 5.08 -7.13
C PHE A 131 -1.56 4.71 -5.72
N SER A 132 -1.75 5.58 -4.73
CA SER A 132 -1.45 5.29 -3.33
C SER A 132 -2.24 4.07 -2.82
N ARG A 133 -3.56 4.03 -3.05
CA ARG A 133 -4.43 2.91 -2.65
C ARG A 133 -4.12 1.62 -3.40
N ILE A 134 -3.80 1.69 -4.69
CA ILE A 134 -3.31 0.54 -5.47
C ILE A 134 -2.01 0.02 -4.85
N ALA A 135 -1.03 0.89 -4.61
CA ALA A 135 0.25 0.50 -4.03
C ALA A 135 0.08 -0.21 -2.69
N ARG A 136 -0.76 0.32 -1.78
CA ARG A 136 -1.08 -0.35 -0.51
C ARG A 136 -1.69 -1.73 -0.75
N THR A 137 -2.67 -1.83 -1.63
CA THR A 137 -3.37 -3.10 -1.92
C THR A 137 -2.39 -4.15 -2.41
N LEU A 138 -1.53 -3.80 -3.38
CA LEU A 138 -0.54 -4.72 -3.93
C LEU A 138 0.55 -5.09 -2.89
N THR A 139 1.01 -4.13 -2.07
CA THR A 139 1.94 -4.42 -0.95
C THR A 139 1.32 -5.40 0.05
N THR A 140 0.06 -5.17 0.45
CA THR A 140 -0.66 -6.03 1.40
C THR A 140 -0.70 -7.47 0.90
N VAL A 141 -1.09 -7.68 -0.35
CA VAL A 141 -1.14 -9.03 -0.93
C VAL A 141 0.26 -9.64 -1.07
N ALA A 142 1.26 -8.84 -1.45
CA ALA A 142 2.63 -9.32 -1.55
C ALA A 142 3.24 -9.77 -0.21
N ASP A 143 2.78 -9.20 0.89
CA ASP A 143 3.23 -9.54 2.23
C ASP A 143 2.50 -10.75 2.82
N LEU A 144 1.27 -11.02 2.35
CA LEU A 144 0.44 -12.13 2.86
C LEU A 144 0.49 -13.39 1.97
N THR A 145 0.93 -13.30 0.72
CA THR A 145 0.97 -14.46 -0.18
C THR A 145 2.21 -15.33 0.01
N ASP A 146 2.01 -16.64 0.05
CA ASP A 146 3.11 -17.62 0.05
C ASP A 146 3.78 -17.78 -1.33
N ASN A 147 3.13 -17.27 -2.39
CA ASN A 147 3.69 -17.33 -3.74
C ASN A 147 4.78 -16.27 -3.92
N THR A 148 6.03 -16.69 -3.76
CA THR A 148 7.20 -15.80 -3.86
C THR A 148 7.32 -15.07 -5.21
N ARG A 149 6.88 -15.69 -6.32
CA ARG A 149 6.93 -15.04 -7.64
C ARG A 149 5.90 -13.93 -7.74
N LEU A 150 4.66 -14.20 -7.30
CA LEU A 150 3.60 -13.21 -7.24
C LEU A 150 3.98 -12.07 -6.31
N ALA A 151 4.45 -12.37 -5.09
CA ALA A 151 4.91 -11.36 -4.13
C ALA A 151 5.97 -10.42 -4.72
N LYS A 152 6.96 -10.96 -5.45
CA LYS A 152 7.98 -10.14 -6.13
C LYS A 152 7.40 -9.28 -7.26
N ALA A 153 6.42 -9.78 -8.00
CA ALA A 153 5.76 -9.00 -9.04
C ALA A 153 4.97 -7.84 -8.44
N LEU A 154 4.10 -8.15 -7.48
CA LEU A 154 3.26 -7.16 -6.79
C LEU A 154 4.08 -6.08 -6.07
N ARG A 155 5.23 -6.41 -5.47
CA ARG A 155 6.13 -5.39 -4.90
C ARG A 155 6.69 -4.43 -5.96
N ARG A 156 7.05 -4.94 -7.14
CA ARG A 156 7.51 -4.07 -8.24
C ARG A 156 6.39 -3.17 -8.75
N ASP A 157 5.19 -3.71 -8.88
CA ASP A 157 4.03 -2.96 -9.36
C ASP A 157 3.58 -1.92 -8.33
N ALA A 158 3.63 -2.25 -7.04
CA ALA A 158 3.43 -1.30 -5.96
C ALA A 158 4.45 -0.15 -6.01
N MET A 159 5.73 -0.43 -6.27
CA MET A 159 6.75 0.63 -6.42
C MET A 159 6.43 1.55 -7.59
N ARG A 160 5.98 1.01 -8.73
CA ARG A 160 5.56 1.82 -9.90
C ARG A 160 4.39 2.74 -9.55
N ALA A 161 3.39 2.22 -8.84
CA ALA A 161 2.26 3.01 -8.37
C ALA A 161 2.70 4.12 -7.41
N ARG A 162 3.57 3.82 -6.42
CA ARG A 162 4.11 4.85 -5.50
C ARG A 162 4.86 5.95 -6.24
N SER A 163 5.69 5.58 -7.22
CA SER A 163 6.42 6.55 -8.05
C SER A 163 5.47 7.42 -8.88
N ALA A 164 4.35 6.89 -9.36
CA ALA A 164 3.34 7.69 -10.06
C ALA A 164 2.60 8.63 -9.09
N ALA A 165 2.27 8.18 -7.88
CA ALA A 165 1.59 8.99 -6.87
C ALA A 165 2.42 10.22 -6.44
N SER A 166 3.74 10.07 -6.31
CA SER A 166 4.64 11.15 -5.88
C SER A 166 5.12 12.06 -7.01
N ALA A 167 4.96 11.66 -8.27
CA ALA A 167 5.30 12.47 -9.43
C ALA A 167 4.21 13.53 -9.69
N GLN A 168 4.14 14.55 -8.83
CA GLN A 168 3.33 15.74 -9.09
C GLN A 168 4.07 16.62 -10.09
N THR A 169 3.39 17.00 -11.19
CA THR A 169 3.91 17.95 -12.20
C THR A 169 3.07 19.20 -12.20
#